data_AF-X0U865-F1
#
_entry.id   AF-X0U865-F1
#
_cell.length_a   1.000
_cell.length_b   1.000
_cell.length_c   1.000
_cell.angle_alpha   90.00
_cell.angle_beta   90.00
_cell.angle_gamma   90.00
#
_symmetry.space_group_name_H-M   'P 1'
#
loop_
_entity.id
_entity.type
_entity.pdbx_description
1 polymer ?
#
loop_
_entity_poly.entity_id
_entity_poly.type
_entity_poly.pdbx_seq_one_letter_code
_entity_poly.pdbx_strand_id
1 'polypeptide(L)'
;MVEEIAEKEIHGEPEISEPFLEGFNIKTVIAALFIGFVMIPGSIYLGLLTGGGLGAAAVWVTVILLVEIAKRSFIELTKQEVYITHILAAKLVAAGTMAGAASLVVHGGAFG
;
A
#
# COMPACT_ATOMS: atom_id res chain seq x y z
N MET A 1 -28.26 -38.96 25.48
CA MET A 1 -28.27 -37.56 25.96
C MET A 1 -26.86 -36.94 26.08
N VAL A 2 -25.77 -37.71 25.97
CA VAL A 2 -24.40 -37.15 25.86
C VAL A 2 -23.90 -37.17 24.41
N GLU A 3 -24.34 -38.14 23.59
CA GLU A 3 -23.96 -38.24 22.16
C GLU A 3 -24.64 -37.20 21.26
N GLU A 4 -25.84 -36.72 21.62
CA GLU A 4 -26.60 -35.71 20.84
C GLU A 4 -25.99 -34.30 20.94
N ILE A 5 -25.16 -34.04 21.97
CA ILE A 5 -24.48 -32.76 22.18
C ILE A 5 -23.17 -32.70 21.35
N ALA A 6 -22.60 -33.85 20.99
CA ALA A 6 -21.33 -33.93 20.26
C ALA A 6 -21.46 -33.68 18.75
N GLU A 7 -22.64 -33.89 18.17
CA GLU A 7 -22.85 -33.76 16.71
C GLU A 7 -23.12 -32.30 16.28
N LYS A 8 -23.49 -31.43 17.22
CA LYS A 8 -23.85 -30.03 16.94
C LYS A 8 -22.65 -29.06 16.90
N GLU A 9 -21.44 -29.54 17.17
CA GLU A 9 -20.20 -28.74 17.22
C GLU A 9 -19.24 -28.97 16.02
N ILE A 10 -19.65 -29.63 14.93
CA ILE A 10 -18.73 -30.01 13.83
C ILE A 10 -18.96 -29.27 12.49
N HIS A 11 -19.83 -28.25 12.45
CA HIS A 11 -19.90 -27.34 11.30
C HIS A 11 -19.66 -25.89 11.72
N GLY A 12 -18.46 -25.64 12.23
CA GLY A 12 -17.87 -24.30 12.26
C GLY A 12 -17.40 -23.89 10.87
N GLU A 13 -18.32 -23.79 9.91
CA GLU A 13 -18.02 -22.96 8.74
C GLU A 13 -17.94 -21.52 9.25
N PRO A 14 -16.82 -20.81 9.09
CA PRO A 14 -16.79 -19.40 9.44
C PRO A 14 -17.81 -18.71 8.55
N GLU A 15 -18.96 -18.33 9.12
CA GLU A 15 -19.93 -17.46 8.46
C GLU A 15 -19.26 -16.09 8.34
N ILE A 16 -18.44 -15.92 7.31
CA ILE A 16 -17.91 -14.61 6.93
C ILE A 16 -19.10 -13.85 6.34
N SER A 17 -19.96 -13.31 7.20
CA SER A 17 -21.14 -12.53 6.84
C SER A 17 -20.82 -11.06 6.57
N GLU A 18 -19.54 -10.71 6.36
CA GLU A 18 -19.16 -9.36 5.96
C GLU A 18 -19.51 -9.15 4.47
N PRO A 19 -20.40 -8.19 4.13
CA PRO A 19 -20.69 -7.89 2.74
C PRO A 19 -19.44 -7.38 2.03
N PHE A 20 -19.27 -7.78 0.77
CA PHE A 20 -18.20 -7.25 -0.08
C PHE A 20 -18.35 -5.73 -0.22
N LEU A 21 -17.28 -5.00 0.10
CA LEU A 21 -17.18 -3.57 -0.12
C LEU A 21 -16.11 -3.28 -1.17
N GLU A 22 -16.43 -2.40 -2.11
CA GLU A 22 -15.51 -1.99 -3.16
C GLU A 22 -14.42 -1.06 -2.61
N GLY A 23 -13.16 -1.49 -2.75
CA GLY A 23 -11.99 -0.70 -2.32
C GLY A 23 -11.36 0.13 -3.43
N PHE A 24 -11.62 -0.19 -4.71
CA PHE A 24 -11.05 0.53 -5.85
C PHE A 24 -12.02 1.61 -6.32
N ASN A 25 -11.70 2.87 -6.06
CA ASN A 25 -12.51 4.01 -6.48
C ASN A 25 -11.65 5.27 -6.66
N ILE A 26 -12.31 6.41 -6.92
CA ILE A 26 -11.62 7.68 -7.17
C ILE A 26 -10.65 8.09 -6.06
N LYS A 27 -10.92 7.76 -4.79
CA LYS A 27 -10.00 8.04 -3.67
C LYS A 27 -8.69 7.27 -3.83
N THR A 28 -8.77 5.99 -4.22
CA THR A 28 -7.57 5.18 -4.50
C THR A 28 -6.83 5.60 -5.78
N VAL A 29 -7.53 6.14 -6.77
CA VAL A 29 -6.91 6.71 -7.98
C VAL A 29 -6.11 7.96 -7.63
N ILE A 30 -6.68 8.87 -6.83
CA ILE A 30 -5.97 10.07 -6.33
C ILE A 30 -4.76 9.66 -5.50
N ALA A 31 -4.90 8.64 -4.65
CA ALA A 31 -3.78 8.08 -3.89
C ALA A 31 -2.66 7.55 -4.81
N ALA A 32 -3.00 6.82 -5.88
CA ALA A 32 -2.03 6.34 -6.86
C ALA A 32 -1.28 7.49 -7.55
N LEU A 33 -1.97 8.59 -7.89
CA LEU A 33 -1.34 9.77 -8.45
C LEU A 33 -0.38 10.43 -7.45
N PHE A 34 -0.78 10.57 -6.18
CA PHE A 34 0.11 11.07 -5.14
C PHE A 34 1.37 10.19 -4.98
N ILE A 35 1.21 8.87 -4.98
CA ILE A 35 2.33 7.93 -4.93
C ILE A 35 3.26 8.15 -6.13
N GLY A 36 2.69 8.24 -7.33
CA GLY A 36 3.45 8.40 -8.57
C GLY A 36 4.23 9.72 -8.66
N PHE A 37 3.58 10.84 -8.37
CA PHE A 37 4.15 12.17 -8.59
C PHE A 37 4.92 12.72 -7.38
N VAL A 38 4.64 12.23 -6.17
CA VAL A 38 5.27 12.75 -4.94
C VAL A 38 6.17 11.70 -4.30
N MET A 39 5.64 10.50 -4.06
CA MET A 39 6.39 9.48 -3.32
C MET A 39 7.51 8.84 -4.13
N ILE A 40 7.29 8.53 -5.41
CA ILE A 40 8.34 7.94 -6.25
C ILE A 40 9.54 8.91 -6.38
N PRO A 41 9.39 10.19 -6.77
CA PRO A 41 10.50 11.13 -6.81
C PRO A 41 11.19 11.32 -5.46
N GLY A 42 10.41 11.43 -4.38
CA GLY A 42 10.96 11.54 -3.02
C GLY A 42 11.78 10.31 -2.60
N SER A 43 11.32 9.11 -2.96
CA SER A 43 12.02 7.85 -2.66
C SER A 43 13.33 7.71 -3.44
N ILE A 44 13.36 8.17 -4.69
CA ILE A 44 14.58 8.18 -5.52
C ILE A 44 15.59 9.17 -4.94
N TYR A 45 15.15 10.40 -4.62
CA TYR A 45 16.02 11.40 -4.00
C TYR A 45 16.63 10.88 -2.70
N LEU A 46 15.80 10.33 -1.81
CA LEU A 46 16.28 9.87 -0.51
C LEU A 46 17.21 8.66 -0.67
N GLY A 47 16.93 7.76 -1.61
CA GLY A 47 17.82 6.64 -1.94
C GLY A 47 19.19 7.07 -2.45
N LEU A 48 19.27 8.16 -3.23
CA LEU A 48 20.54 8.74 -3.68
C LEU A 48 21.28 9.47 -2.55
N LEU A 49 20.55 10.20 -1.71
CA LEU A 49 21.12 10.98 -0.62
C LEU A 49 21.74 10.09 0.48
N THR A 50 21.06 9.02 0.87
CA THR A 50 21.51 8.13 1.95
C THR A 50 22.35 6.97 1.43
N GLY A 51 22.47 6.80 0.12
CA GLY A 51 23.12 5.65 -0.51
C GLY A 51 22.36 4.33 -0.32
N GLY A 52 21.11 4.37 0.15
CA GLY A 52 20.31 3.18 0.43
C GLY A 52 18.80 3.45 0.31
N GLY A 53 18.06 2.49 -0.26
CA GLY A 53 16.61 2.62 -0.41
C GLY A 53 15.88 2.58 0.94
N LEU A 54 14.73 3.25 1.00
CA LEU A 54 13.83 3.26 2.18
C LEU A 54 13.18 1.89 2.49
N GLY A 55 13.35 0.91 1.59
CA GLY A 55 12.87 -0.47 1.77
C GLY A 55 11.38 -0.55 2.07
N ALA A 56 11.00 -1.48 2.95
CA ALA A 56 9.61 -1.68 3.37
C ALA A 56 9.04 -0.48 4.17
N ALA A 57 9.88 0.35 4.79
CA ALA A 57 9.43 1.51 5.56
C ALA A 57 8.79 2.58 4.67
N ALA A 58 9.27 2.72 3.43
CA ALA A 58 8.71 3.67 2.46
C ALA A 58 7.21 3.47 2.24
N VAL A 59 6.77 2.21 2.19
CA VAL A 59 5.37 1.85 1.96
C VAL A 59 4.50 2.26 3.14
N TRP A 60 4.91 1.93 4.36
CA TRP A 60 4.15 2.29 5.56
C TRP A 60 4.05 3.80 5.74
N VAL A 61 5.14 4.53 5.54
CA VAL A 61 5.15 6.00 5.60
C VAL A 61 4.21 6.59 4.55
N THR A 62 4.24 6.08 3.31
CA THR A 62 3.33 6.49 2.24
C THR A 62 1.87 6.33 2.65
N VAL A 63 1.51 5.16 3.19
CA VAL A 63 0.13 4.88 3.62
C VAL A 63 -0.28 5.76 4.79
N ILE A 64 0.60 5.93 5.79
CA ILE A 64 0.33 6.79 6.95
C ILE A 64 0.09 8.24 6.48
N LEU A 65 0.92 8.76 5.59
CA LEU A 65 0.76 10.12 5.05
C LEU A 65 -0.57 10.27 4.32
N LEU A 66 -0.95 9.33 3.46
CA LEU A 66 -2.23 9.39 2.73
C LEU A 66 -3.44 9.31 3.66
N VAL A 67 -3.42 8.38 4.63
CA VAL A 67 -4.49 8.25 5.62
C VAL A 67 -4.59 9.52 6.47
N GLU A 68 -3.47 10.10 6.85
CA GLU A 68 -3.45 11.33 7.65
C GLU A 68 -3.93 12.54 6.85
N ILE A 69 -3.56 12.66 5.57
CA ILE A 69 -4.10 13.70 4.67
C ILE A 69 -5.61 13.54 4.49
N ALA A 70 -6.10 12.31 4.28
CA ALA A 70 -7.53 12.04 4.15
C ALA A 70 -8.28 12.43 5.42
N LYS A 71 -7.78 12.02 6.60
CA LYS A 71 -8.33 12.41 7.91
C LYS A 71 -8.37 13.93 8.09
N ARG A 72 -7.30 14.64 7.71
CA ARG A 72 -7.22 16.12 7.80
C ARG A 72 -8.12 16.83 6.79
N SER A 73 -8.45 16.16 5.70
CA SER A 73 -9.36 16.66 4.68
C SER A 73 -10.82 16.29 4.95
N PHE A 74 -11.13 15.74 6.12
CA PHE A 74 -12.47 15.23 6.49
C PHE A 74 -13.01 14.17 5.52
N ILE A 75 -12.11 13.39 4.90
CA ILE A 75 -12.45 12.27 4.03
C ILE A 75 -12.32 10.97 4.85
N GLU A 76 -13.41 10.22 4.93
CA GLU A 76 -13.40 8.88 5.53
C GLU A 76 -12.91 7.84 4.52
N LEU A 77 -11.98 6.99 4.95
CA LEU A 77 -11.45 5.87 4.17
C LEU A 77 -11.92 4.55 4.76
N THR A 78 -12.46 3.68 3.92
CA THR A 78 -12.82 2.31 4.33
C THR A 78 -11.58 1.44 4.47
N LYS A 79 -11.69 0.32 5.19
CA LYS A 79 -10.58 -0.64 5.34
C LYS A 79 -10.09 -1.15 3.97
N GLN A 80 -11.01 -1.36 3.04
CA GLN A 80 -10.75 -1.84 1.69
C GLN A 80 -9.98 -0.80 0.87
N GLU A 81 -10.33 0.47 0.97
CA GLU A 81 -9.60 1.56 0.30
C GLU A 81 -8.18 1.70 0.83
N VAL A 82 -7.99 1.59 2.15
CA VAL A 82 -6.65 1.62 2.78
C VAL A 82 -5.83 0.40 2.34
N TYR A 83 -6.45 -0.78 2.27
CA TYR A 83 -5.77 -2.00 1.82
C TYR A 83 -5.32 -1.92 0.35
N ILE A 84 -6.21 -1.49 -0.55
CA ILE A 84 -5.88 -1.28 -1.96
C ILE A 84 -4.79 -0.22 -2.11
N THR A 85 -4.89 0.88 -1.37
CA THR A 85 -3.87 1.93 -1.36
C THR A 85 -2.50 1.41 -0.88
N HIS A 86 -2.48 0.54 0.13
CA HIS A 86 -1.24 -0.09 0.62
C HIS A 86 -0.59 -0.99 -0.45
N ILE A 87 -1.39 -1.82 -1.12
CA ILE A 87 -0.88 -2.65 -2.24
C ILE A 87 -0.37 -1.77 -3.38
N LEU A 88 -1.10 -0.72 -3.74
CA LEU A 88 -0.68 0.25 -4.75
C LEU A 88 0.63 0.91 -4.36
N ALA A 89 0.78 1.37 -3.11
CA ALA A 89 2.01 1.96 -2.62
C ALA A 89 3.17 0.97 -2.72
N ALA A 90 2.99 -0.28 -2.29
CA ALA A 90 4.02 -1.31 -2.38
C ALA A 90 4.46 -1.56 -3.84
N LYS A 91 3.51 -1.71 -4.76
CA LYS A 91 3.79 -1.99 -6.18
C LYS A 91 4.40 -0.79 -6.90
N LEU A 92 3.84 0.40 -6.73
CA LEU A 92 4.26 1.62 -7.43
C LEU A 92 5.61 2.13 -6.92
N VAL A 93 5.84 2.15 -5.60
CA VAL A 93 7.14 2.59 -5.05
C VAL A 93 8.25 1.62 -5.45
N ALA A 94 7.99 0.30 -5.40
CA ALA A 94 8.97 -0.69 -5.86
C ALA A 94 9.27 -0.54 -7.37
N ALA A 95 8.23 -0.41 -8.20
CA ALA A 95 8.41 -0.23 -9.63
C ALA A 95 9.15 1.09 -9.96
N GLY A 96 8.79 2.19 -9.28
CA GLY A 96 9.40 3.50 -9.47
C GLY A 96 10.87 3.54 -9.10
N THR A 97 11.23 2.94 -7.96
CA THR A 97 12.64 2.84 -7.54
C THR A 97 13.45 1.97 -8.48
N MET A 98 12.90 0.85 -8.97
CA MET A 98 13.56 0.01 -9.98
C MET A 98 13.76 0.75 -11.32
N ALA A 99 12.73 1.42 -11.84
CA ALA A 99 12.81 2.16 -13.09
C ALA A 99 13.80 3.34 -12.99
N GLY A 100 13.77 4.08 -11.87
CA GLY A 100 14.71 5.16 -11.60
C GLY A 100 16.16 4.66 -11.48
N ALA A 101 16.40 3.58 -10.74
CA ALA A 101 17.73 2.97 -10.61
C ALA A 101 18.24 2.41 -11.94
N ALA A 102 17.40 1.75 -12.73
CA ALA A 102 17.77 1.24 -14.06
C ALA A 102 18.17 2.37 -15.02
N SER A 103 17.48 3.52 -14.97
CA SER A 103 17.83 4.70 -15.77
C SER A 103 19.23 5.25 -15.42
N LEU A 104 19.58 5.24 -14.13
CA LEU A 104 20.89 5.70 -13.67
C LEU A 104 22.03 4.77 -14.13
N VAL A 105 21.82 3.46 -14.09
CA VAL A 105 22.83 2.47 -14.53
C VAL A 105 23.13 2.63 -16.03
N VAL A 106 22.13 2.98 -16.84
CA VAL A 106 22.31 3.20 -18.29
C VAL A 106 23.16 4.44 -18.60
N HIS A 107 23.20 5.43 -17.71
CA HIS A 107 23.89 6.71 -17.94
C HIS A 107 25.22 6.87 -17.17
N GLY A 108 25.76 5.81 -16.57
CA GLY A 108 27.04 5.86 -15.83
C GLY A 108 26.90 5.78 -14.29
N GLY A 109 25.68 5.71 -13.77
CA GLY A 109 25.41 5.56 -12.34
C GLY A 109 25.46 6.88 -11.58
N ALA A 110 25.46 6.79 -10.25
CA ALA A 110 25.42 7.96 -9.37
C ALA A 110 26.69 8.83 -9.41
N PHE A 111 27.78 8.35 -10.02
CA PHE A 111 29.11 8.99 -10.05
C PHE A 111 29.91 8.68 -11.34
N GLY A 112 29.24 8.32 -12.43
CA GLY A 112 29.88 8.17 -13.76
C GLY A 112 30.08 9.48 -14.48
#